data_AF-A0AAU5D211-F1
#
_entry.id   AF-A0AAU5D211-F1
#
_cell.length_a   1.000
_cell.length_b   1.000
_cell.length_c   1.000
_cell.angle_alpha   90.00
_cell.angle_beta   90.00
_cell.angle_gamma   90.00
#
_symmetry.space_group_name_H-M   'P 1'
#
loop_
_entity.id
_entity.type
_entity.pdbx_description
1 polymer ?
#
loop_
_entity_poly.entity_id
_entity_poly.type
_entity_poly.pdbx_seq_one_letter_code
_entity_poly.pdbx_strand_id
1 'polypeptide(L)'
;MNLGLITESFTQDKRDWLAGAHGTDIVLSVTLDTSTFTAGTHYPDGYIKSGIPLGKITASGKYGPYADGASDGRQVCVGFLYTGVEVVTRRGATLSSAVGSMLVHCAVKESKLPVAVDAAGKTDLGARVIFV
;
A
#
# COMPACT_ATOMS: atom_id res chain seq x y z
N MET A 1 -13.74 -5.60 31.06
CA MET A 1 -13.49 -6.81 30.24
C MET A 1 -14.51 -6.80 29.11
N ASN A 2 -14.10 -6.93 27.85
CA ASN A 2 -15.05 -7.04 26.74
C ASN A 2 -15.53 -8.49 26.64
N LEU A 3 -16.83 -8.72 26.80
CA LEU A 3 -17.44 -10.06 26.89
C LEU A 3 -18.26 -10.43 25.64
N GLY A 4 -18.24 -9.58 24.60
CA GLY A 4 -18.92 -9.86 23.34
C GLY A 4 -18.17 -10.87 22.46
N LEU A 5 -18.92 -11.63 21.66
CA LEU A 5 -18.37 -12.48 20.59
C LEU A 5 -17.63 -11.60 19.57
N ILE A 6 -16.39 -11.96 19.24
CA ILE A 6 -15.62 -11.32 18.16
C ILE A 6 -15.46 -12.36 17.05
N THR A 7 -15.86 -12.00 15.84
CA THR A 7 -15.61 -12.80 14.64
C THR A 7 -14.46 -12.15 13.88
N GLU A 8 -13.37 -12.89 13.70
CA GLU A 8 -12.21 -12.47 12.91
C GLU A 8 -12.17 -13.30 11.62
N SER A 9 -11.98 -12.63 10.48
CA SER A 9 -11.76 -13.29 9.20
C SER A 9 -10.30 -13.14 8.82
N PHE A 10 -9.61 -14.26 8.63
CA PHE A 10 -8.22 -14.25 8.18
C PHE A 10 -8.21 -14.45 6.67
N THR A 11 -7.61 -13.50 5.96
CA THR A 11 -7.28 -13.67 4.56
C THR A 11 -5.78 -13.40 4.40
N GLN A 12 -5.19 -14.03 3.40
CA GLN A 12 -3.76 -13.94 3.17
C GLN A 12 -3.48 -12.78 2.22
N ASP A 13 -2.48 -11.97 2.56
CA ASP A 13 -1.90 -11.02 1.63
C ASP A 13 -1.36 -11.76 0.39
N LYS A 14 -1.72 -11.28 -0.80
CA LYS A 14 -1.35 -11.94 -2.07
C LYS A 14 -0.29 -11.10 -2.76
N ARG A 15 0.93 -11.64 -2.83
CA ARG A 15 2.06 -11.04 -3.55
C ARG A 15 2.23 -11.56 -4.98
N ASP A 16 1.16 -12.04 -5.61
CA ASP A 16 1.20 -12.48 -7.00
C ASP A 16 1.37 -11.32 -7.99
N TRP A 17 1.26 -10.08 -7.52
CA TRP A 17 1.68 -8.85 -8.22
C TRP A 17 3.20 -8.75 -8.41
N LEU A 18 4.02 -9.44 -7.62
CA LEU A 18 5.46 -9.51 -7.87
C LEU A 18 5.76 -10.51 -8.99
N ALA A 19 6.56 -10.06 -9.97
CA ALA A 19 7.04 -10.94 -11.03
C ALA A 19 8.18 -11.86 -10.55
N GLY A 20 8.95 -11.43 -9.55
CA GLY A 20 10.06 -12.20 -8.96
C GLY A 20 10.57 -11.59 -7.66
N ALA A 21 11.63 -12.17 -7.09
CA ALA A 21 12.19 -11.79 -5.79
C ALA A 21 13.17 -10.59 -5.83
N HIS A 22 13.52 -10.09 -7.02
CA HIS A 22 14.50 -9.01 -7.16
C HIS A 22 14.05 -7.72 -6.47
N GLY A 23 14.95 -7.13 -5.68
CA GLY A 23 14.72 -5.89 -4.94
C GLY A 23 13.95 -6.05 -3.62
N THR A 24 13.47 -7.27 -3.30
CA THR A 24 12.76 -7.53 -2.03
C THR A 24 13.64 -7.45 -0.79
N ASP A 25 14.96 -7.42 -0.99
CA ASP A 25 16.00 -7.17 0.00
C ASP A 25 16.26 -5.67 0.25
N ILE A 26 15.72 -4.78 -0.59
CA ILE A 26 15.93 -3.33 -0.55
C ILE A 26 14.59 -2.62 -0.30
N VAL A 27 13.96 -2.96 0.82
CA VAL A 27 12.70 -2.34 1.25
C VAL A 27 12.94 -1.20 2.22
N LEU A 28 12.15 -0.12 2.09
CA LEU A 28 12.22 1.05 2.97
C LEU A 28 11.11 1.00 4.01
N SER A 29 11.45 1.27 5.27
CA SER A 29 10.43 1.47 6.31
C SER A 29 9.69 2.79 6.07
N VAL A 30 8.36 2.75 6.07
CA VAL A 30 7.49 3.91 5.83
C VAL A 30 6.36 3.97 6.84
N THR A 31 5.93 5.19 7.18
CA THR A 31 4.72 5.40 7.99
C THR A 31 3.56 5.76 7.07
N LEU A 32 2.52 4.94 7.07
CA LEU A 32 1.29 5.13 6.31
C LEU A 32 0.34 6.09 7.05
N ASP A 33 -0.26 7.01 6.31
CA ASP A 33 -1.40 7.81 6.77
C ASP A 33 -2.70 7.13 6.36
N THR A 34 -3.25 6.33 7.27
CA THR A 34 -4.44 5.51 7.05
C THR A 34 -5.68 6.32 6.67
N SER A 35 -5.74 7.60 7.04
CA SER A 35 -6.85 8.49 6.69
C SER A 35 -6.97 8.72 5.19
N THR A 36 -5.87 8.54 4.45
CA THR A 36 -5.84 8.64 2.98
C THR A 36 -6.24 7.36 2.27
N PHE A 37 -6.37 6.25 3.00
CA PHE A 37 -6.79 4.96 2.44
C PHE A 37 -8.30 4.77 2.63
N THR A 38 -9.00 4.47 1.54
CA THR A 38 -10.41 4.06 1.54
C THR A 38 -10.59 2.60 1.94
N ALA A 39 -11.41 2.32 2.97
CA ALA A 39 -11.65 0.97 3.49
C ALA A 39 -12.10 -0.03 2.43
N GLY A 40 -13.18 0.27 1.68
CA GLY A 40 -13.73 -0.66 0.67
C GLY A 40 -12.80 -0.95 -0.51
N THR A 41 -11.77 -0.13 -0.73
CA THR A 41 -10.84 -0.26 -1.86
C THR A 41 -9.52 -0.88 -1.42
N HIS A 42 -8.91 -0.31 -0.37
CA HIS A 42 -7.54 -0.63 0.01
C HIS A 42 -7.44 -1.67 1.11
N TYR A 43 -8.43 -1.74 2.00
CA TYR A 43 -8.45 -2.65 3.16
C TYR A 43 -9.86 -3.19 3.49
N PRO A 44 -10.59 -3.77 2.52
CA PRO A 44 -11.95 -4.27 2.78
C PRO A 44 -12.00 -5.34 3.88
N ASP A 45 -10.87 -6.01 4.09
CA ASP A 45 -10.69 -7.09 5.06
C ASP A 45 -9.95 -6.63 6.33
N GLY A 46 -9.83 -5.31 6.57
CA GLY A 46 -9.22 -4.74 7.79
C GLY A 46 -7.68 -4.54 7.75
N TYR A 47 -7.02 -4.94 6.66
CA TYR A 47 -5.61 -4.68 6.41
C TYR A 47 -5.40 -4.09 5.01
N ILE A 48 -4.49 -3.13 4.90
CA ILE A 48 -4.07 -2.53 3.63
C ILE A 48 -3.36 -3.61 2.81
N LYS A 49 -3.86 -3.91 1.61
CA LYS A 49 -3.30 -4.96 0.73
C LYS A 49 -1.90 -4.59 0.23
N SER A 50 -0.99 -5.56 0.10
CA SER A 50 0.27 -5.32 -0.60
C SER A 50 0.05 -5.01 -2.08
N GLY A 51 1.03 -4.37 -2.70
CA GLY A 51 0.97 -3.92 -4.09
C GLY A 51 0.21 -2.61 -4.27
N ILE A 52 -0.26 -1.95 -3.21
CA ILE A 52 -0.80 -0.59 -3.36
C ILE A 52 0.32 0.37 -3.76
N PRO A 53 0.18 1.12 -4.86
CA PRO A 53 1.14 2.15 -5.23
C PRO A 53 1.08 3.29 -4.21
N LEU A 54 2.23 3.78 -3.79
CA LEU A 54 2.36 4.78 -2.73
C LEU A 54 2.83 6.12 -3.28
N GLY A 55 2.29 7.19 -2.72
CA GLY A 55 2.76 8.56 -2.85
C GLY A 55 3.16 9.11 -1.47
N LYS A 56 4.10 10.07 -1.43
CA LYS A 56 4.53 10.69 -0.18
C LYS A 56 3.79 12.01 0.05
N ILE A 57 3.11 12.12 1.18
CA ILE A 57 2.45 13.36 1.60
C ILE A 57 3.52 14.37 2.00
N THR A 58 3.57 15.52 1.32
CA THR A 58 4.64 16.52 1.51
C THR A 58 4.62 17.10 2.92
N ALA A 59 3.44 17.42 3.44
CA ALA A 59 3.29 18.10 4.72
C ALA A 59 3.69 17.23 5.93
N SER A 60 3.32 15.95 5.92
CA SER A 60 3.54 15.04 7.06
C SER A 60 4.74 14.11 6.88
N GLY A 61 5.23 13.93 5.65
CA GLY A 61 6.24 12.93 5.31
C GLY A 61 5.74 11.48 5.37
N LYS A 62 4.46 11.26 5.69
CA LYS A 62 3.80 9.95 5.66
C LYS A 62 3.42 9.55 4.23
N TYR A 63 2.99 8.31 4.06
CA TYR A 63 2.67 7.74 2.76
C TYR A 63 1.19 7.37 2.67
N GLY A 64 0.60 7.61 1.52
CA GLY A 64 -0.77 7.21 1.19
C GLY A 64 -0.82 6.55 -0.18
N PRO A 65 -2.00 6.09 -0.64
CA PRO A 65 -2.17 5.62 -2.00
C PRO A 65 -1.76 6.71 -2.99
N TYR A 66 -0.98 6.34 -3.99
CA TYR A 66 -0.69 7.19 -5.14
C TYR A 66 -1.99 7.65 -5.79
N ALA A 67 -2.05 8.93 -6.17
CA ALA A 67 -3.14 9.49 -6.94
C ALA A 67 -2.64 10.71 -7.72
N ASP A 68 -2.58 10.61 -9.04
CA ASP A 68 -2.09 11.67 -9.94
C ASP A 68 -2.84 13.00 -9.74
N GLY A 69 -4.16 12.93 -9.55
CA GLY A 69 -5.01 14.10 -9.31
C GLY A 69 -4.97 14.66 -7.87
N ALA A 70 -4.12 14.14 -6.98
CA ALA A 70 -3.98 14.70 -5.64
C ALA A 70 -3.30 16.09 -5.66
N SER A 71 -3.26 16.75 -4.51
CA SER A 71 -2.59 18.05 -4.34
C SER A 71 -1.69 18.09 -3.09
N ASP A 72 -1.42 16.94 -2.49
CA ASP A 72 -0.80 16.80 -1.17
C ASP A 72 0.60 16.14 -1.20
N GLY A 73 1.14 15.90 -2.39
CA GLY A 73 2.40 15.19 -2.65
C GLY A 73 2.21 13.77 -3.19
N ARG A 74 1.01 13.18 -3.08
CA ARG A 74 0.74 11.81 -3.57
C ARG A 74 0.59 11.71 -5.09
N GLN A 75 0.75 12.81 -5.83
CA GLN A 75 0.78 12.82 -7.30
C GLN A 75 2.01 12.17 -7.89
N VAL A 76 3.05 11.92 -7.09
CA VAL A 76 4.27 11.23 -7.54
C VAL A 76 4.28 9.84 -6.95
N CYS A 77 4.32 8.82 -7.80
CA CYS A 77 4.41 7.43 -7.37
C CYS A 77 5.84 7.14 -6.91
N VAL A 78 6.01 6.66 -5.68
CA VAL A 78 7.33 6.47 -5.03
C VAL A 78 7.67 5.01 -4.74
N GLY A 79 6.74 4.07 -4.96
CA GLY A 79 6.96 2.65 -4.79
C GLY A 79 5.66 1.90 -4.52
N PHE A 80 5.76 0.65 -4.09
CA PHE A 80 4.63 -0.20 -3.76
C PHE A 80 4.70 -0.67 -2.31
N LEU A 81 3.57 -0.79 -1.63
CA LEU A 81 3.53 -1.44 -0.31
C LEU A 81 3.91 -2.92 -0.46
N TYR A 82 4.99 -3.34 0.18
CA TYR A 82 5.57 -4.68 0.01
C TYR A 82 4.80 -5.78 0.75
N THR A 83 4.31 -5.48 1.95
CA THR A 83 3.57 -6.41 2.81
C THR A 83 2.27 -5.77 3.24
N GLY A 84 1.21 -6.57 3.31
CA GLY A 84 -0.05 -6.12 3.88
C GLY A 84 0.12 -5.61 5.32
N VAL A 85 -0.61 -4.57 5.68
CA VAL A 85 -0.51 -3.89 6.99
C VAL A 85 -1.88 -3.86 7.65
N GLU A 86 -2.01 -4.46 8.83
CA GLU A 86 -3.23 -4.38 9.63
C GLU A 86 -3.46 -2.94 10.11
N VAL A 87 -4.64 -2.40 9.82
CA VAL A 87 -4.99 -1.00 10.18
C VAL A 87 -6.28 -0.88 10.97
N VAL A 88 -7.03 -1.97 11.10
CA VAL A 88 -8.23 -2.03 11.94
C VAL A 88 -7.91 -2.88 13.16
N THR A 89 -8.08 -2.31 14.34
CA THR A 89 -7.91 -3.03 15.60
C THR A 89 -8.96 -4.14 15.74
N ARG A 90 -8.71 -5.14 16.60
CA ARG A 90 -9.71 -6.16 16.97
C ARG A 90 -11.05 -5.61 17.49
N ARG A 91 -11.12 -4.33 17.85
CA ARG A 91 -12.35 -3.65 18.29
C ARG A 91 -13.04 -2.85 17.17
N GLY A 92 -12.58 -2.99 15.93
CA GLY A 92 -13.14 -2.31 14.75
C GLY A 92 -12.70 -0.86 14.56
N ALA A 93 -11.80 -0.33 15.41
CA ALA A 93 -11.29 1.03 15.25
C ALA A 93 -10.13 1.07 14.25
N THR A 94 -10.18 1.99 13.28
CA THR A 94 -9.09 2.26 12.34
C THR A 94 -7.99 3.06 13.02
N LEU A 95 -6.74 2.58 12.93
CA LEU A 95 -5.55 3.29 13.38
C LEU A 95 -5.39 4.57 12.56
N SER A 96 -4.80 5.64 13.12
CA SER A 96 -4.50 6.89 12.39
C SER A 96 -3.18 6.87 11.61
N SER A 97 -2.34 5.88 11.88
CA SER A 97 -1.14 5.59 11.12
C SER A 97 -0.71 4.16 11.35
N ALA A 98 0.00 3.58 10.39
CA ALA A 98 0.58 2.25 10.51
C ALA A 98 1.96 2.21 9.88
N VAL A 99 2.86 1.38 10.39
CA VAL A 99 4.20 1.20 9.79
C VAL A 99 4.10 0.11 8.73
N GLY A 100 4.68 0.38 7.56
CA GLY A 100 4.77 -0.56 6.45
C GLY A 100 6.18 -0.61 5.86
N SER A 101 6.36 -1.52 4.90
CA SER A 101 7.58 -1.62 4.10
C SER A 101 7.26 -1.29 2.66
N MET A 102 8.01 -0.37 2.05
CA MET A 102 7.85 0.04 0.67
C MET A 102 8.93 -0.59 -0.20
N LEU A 103 8.51 -1.22 -1.29
CA LEU A 103 9.37 -1.73 -2.34
C LEU A 103 9.60 -0.60 -3.37
N VAL A 104 10.87 -0.32 -3.64
CA VAL A 104 11.27 0.78 -4.55
C VAL A 104 11.82 0.29 -5.88
N HIS A 105 12.24 -0.97 -5.97
CA HIS A 105 12.78 -1.56 -7.19
C HIS A 105 12.26 -2.99 -7.33
N CYS A 106 11.62 -3.32 -8.46
CA CYS A 106 11.10 -4.66 -8.73
C CYS A 106 10.56 -4.80 -10.16
N ALA A 107 10.00 -5.97 -10.47
CA ALA A 107 9.12 -6.16 -11.62
C ALA A 107 7.69 -6.48 -11.16
N VAL A 108 6.69 -5.81 -11.74
CA VAL A 108 5.29 -5.80 -11.31
C VAL A 108 4.38 -6.34 -12.40
N LYS A 109 3.55 -7.34 -12.05
CA LYS A 109 2.45 -7.83 -12.89
C LYS A 109 1.24 -6.93 -12.72
N GLU A 110 0.97 -6.07 -13.69
CA GLU A 110 -0.05 -5.02 -13.54
C GLU A 110 -1.46 -5.58 -13.28
N SER A 111 -1.81 -6.67 -13.99
CA SER A 111 -3.11 -7.34 -13.87
C SER A 111 -3.41 -7.93 -12.49
N LYS A 112 -2.42 -7.95 -11.60
CA LYS A 112 -2.49 -8.52 -10.26
C LYS A 112 -2.42 -7.48 -9.15
N LEU A 113 -2.24 -6.20 -9.49
CA LEU A 113 -2.25 -5.13 -8.49
C LEU A 113 -3.66 -4.98 -7.88
N PRO A 114 -3.76 -4.65 -6.58
CA PRO A 114 -5.05 -4.37 -5.94
C PRO A 114 -5.70 -3.08 -6.47
N VAL A 115 -4.88 -2.14 -6.96
CA VAL A 115 -5.29 -0.87 -7.55
C VAL A 115 -4.40 -0.61 -8.77
N ALA A 116 -4.99 -0.19 -9.88
CA ALA A 116 -4.25 0.12 -11.09
C ALA A 116 -3.31 1.33 -10.90
N VAL A 117 -2.17 1.30 -11.59
CA VAL A 117 -1.27 2.46 -11.75
C VAL A 117 -1.44 3.01 -13.16
N ASP A 118 -1.66 4.31 -13.27
CA ASP A 118 -1.79 5.00 -14.56
C ASP A 118 -0.44 5.23 -15.25
N ALA A 119 -0.46 5.84 -16.44
CA ALA A 119 0.76 6.10 -17.21
C ALA A 119 1.72 7.09 -16.53
N ALA A 120 1.21 8.05 -15.76
CA ALA A 120 2.04 9.03 -15.04
C ALA A 120 2.79 8.34 -13.89
N GLY A 121 2.08 7.55 -13.09
CA GLY A 121 2.69 6.79 -11.99
C GLY A 121 3.70 5.76 -12.48
N LYS A 122 3.51 5.16 -13.66
CA LYS A 122 4.52 4.30 -14.29
C LYS A 122 5.77 5.09 -14.70
N THR A 123 5.59 6.30 -15.22
CA THR A 123 6.69 7.19 -15.61
C THR A 123 7.54 7.58 -14.39
N ASP A 124 6.92 7.90 -13.26
CA ASP A 124 7.61 8.18 -11.99
C ASP A 124 8.47 7.00 -11.49
N LEU A 125 8.11 5.77 -11.88
CA LEU A 125 8.78 4.54 -11.49
C LEU A 125 9.75 4.01 -12.56
N GLY A 126 9.80 4.60 -13.75
CA GLY A 126 10.39 3.98 -14.95
C GLY A 126 11.86 3.58 -14.84
N ALA A 127 12.65 4.25 -13.98
CA ALA A 127 14.06 3.91 -13.78
C ALA A 127 14.31 2.74 -12.80
N ARG A 128 13.27 2.27 -12.09
CA ARG A 128 13.38 1.36 -10.93
C ARG A 128 12.38 0.22 -10.94
N VAL A 129 11.25 0.35 -11.64
CA VAL A 129 10.23 -0.70 -11.74
C VAL A 129 9.96 -1.05 -13.19
N ILE A 130 9.95 -2.35 -13.48
CA ILE A 130 9.54 -2.92 -14.76
C ILE A 130 8.09 -3.39 -14.63
N PHE A 131 7.24 -3.03 -15.57
CA PHE A 131 5.85 -3.52 -15.61
C PHE A 131 5.71 -4.64 -16.65
N VAL A 132 5.03 -5.73 -16.26
CA VAL A 132 4.83 -6.95 -17.07
C VAL A 132 3.37 -7.41 -17.07
#